data_AF-A0A7J7IWQ7-F1
#
_entry.id   AF-A0A7J7IWQ7-F1
#
_cell.length_a   1.000
_cell.length_b   1.000
_cell.length_c   1.000
_cell.angle_alpha   90.00
_cell.angle_beta   90.00
_cell.angle_gamma   90.00
#
_symmetry.space_group_name_H-M   'P 1'
#
loop_
_entity.id
_entity.type
_entity.pdbx_description
1 polymer ?
#
loop_
_entity_poly.entity_id
_entity_poly.type
_entity_poly.pdbx_seq_one_letter_code
_entity_poly.pdbx_strand_id
1 'polypeptide(L)'
;MCSLVILNLKEQAPYNVKYNRTAEVTETHVEIMQDIETETERPDHEDYGMHITVLMSHGATYGAYGMLYGTDLKPVKLLDIFDLLSSDNFKHMAGKPKVVIVLACRNGKHCSILSHKN
;
A
#
# COMPACT_ATOMS: atom_id res chain seq x y z
N MET A 1 -1.33 11.52 10.35
CA MET A 1 -1.38 10.08 10.67
C MET A 1 -1.08 9.34 9.39
N CYS A 2 -0.01 8.54 9.37
CA CYS A 2 0.30 7.60 8.30
C CYS A 2 -0.03 6.19 8.81
N SER A 3 -0.70 5.37 8.02
CA SER A 3 -1.09 4.01 8.41
C SER A 3 -0.93 3.07 7.23
N LEU A 4 -0.30 1.92 7.50
CA LEU A 4 -0.11 0.82 6.58
C LEU A 4 -1.00 -0.33 7.05
N VAL A 5 -1.87 -0.81 6.16
CA VAL A 5 -2.70 -1.99 6.43
C VAL A 5 -2.44 -3.01 5.36
N ILE A 6 -2.02 -4.20 5.77
CA ILE A 6 -1.71 -5.31 4.89
C ILE A 6 -2.73 -6.43 5.11
N LEU A 7 -3.30 -6.91 4.02
CA LEU A 7 -4.25 -8.03 4.02
C LEU A 7 -3.71 -9.12 3.10
N ASN A 8 -3.37 -10.26 3.68
CA ASN A 8 -2.93 -11.45 2.94
C ASN A 8 -4.08 -12.45 2.85
N LEU A 9 -4.48 -12.83 1.63
CA LEU A 9 -5.67 -13.64 1.41
C LEU A 9 -5.32 -15.06 1.00
N LYS A 10 -5.88 -16.04 1.72
CA LYS A 10 -5.78 -17.47 1.44
C LYS A 10 -7.16 -18.00 1.05
N GLU A 11 -7.26 -18.58 -0.13
CA GLU A 11 -8.48 -19.25 -0.58
C GLU A 11 -8.66 -20.57 0.19
N GLN A 12 -9.88 -20.84 0.66
CA GLN A 12 -10.27 -22.11 1.26
C GLN A 12 -11.59 -22.61 0.67
N ALA A 13 -11.68 -23.92 0.47
CA ALA A 13 -12.91 -24.53 -0.03
C ALA A 13 -14.09 -24.37 0.95
N PRO A 14 -15.34 -24.27 0.47
CA PRO A 14 -15.77 -24.01 -0.91
C PRO A 14 -16.12 -22.51 -1.04
N TYR A 15 -15.14 -21.67 -1.39
CA TYR A 15 -15.27 -20.19 -1.57
C TYR A 15 -15.22 -19.34 -0.29
N ASN A 16 -14.56 -19.80 0.77
CA ASN A 16 -14.25 -18.94 1.91
C ASN A 16 -12.89 -18.28 1.71
N VAL A 17 -12.83 -16.95 1.85
CA VAL A 17 -11.56 -16.22 1.88
C VAL A 17 -11.15 -16.04 3.34
N LYS A 18 -10.02 -16.65 3.72
CA LYS A 18 -9.37 -16.28 4.98
C LYS A 18 -8.37 -15.17 4.72
N TYR A 19 -8.30 -14.22 5.64
CA TYR A 19 -7.37 -13.12 5.56
C TYR A 19 -6.57 -13.02 6.87
N ASN A 20 -5.28 -12.73 6.73
CA ASN A 20 -4.48 -12.25 7.84
C ASN A 20 -4.28 -10.76 7.67
N ARG A 21 -4.63 -10.02 8.73
CA ARG A 21 -4.50 -8.56 8.77
C ARG A 21 -3.32 -8.18 9.64
N THR A 22 -2.36 -7.50 9.03
CA THR A 22 -1.36 -6.73 9.75
C THR A 22 -1.73 -5.26 9.61
N ALA A 23 -1.72 -4.52 10.71
CA ALA A 23 -1.96 -3.08 10.69
C ALA A 23 -0.87 -2.41 11.49
N GLU A 24 -0.11 -1.58 10.81
CA GLU A 24 1.06 -0.90 11.34
C GLU A 24 0.83 0.60 11.26
N VAL A 25 1.10 1.26 12.38
CA VAL A 25 1.16 2.73 12.42
C VAL A 25 2.61 3.09 12.18
N THR A 26 2.94 3.25 10.90
CA THR A 26 4.25 3.74 10.46
C THR A 26 4.37 5.24 10.75
N GLU A 27 5.47 5.68 11.36
CA GLU A 27 5.65 7.11 11.65
C GLU A 27 6.50 7.81 10.58
N THR A 28 7.65 7.30 10.17
CA THR A 28 8.60 8.00 9.27
C THR A 28 8.67 7.41 7.87
N HIS A 29 9.25 8.15 6.91
CA HIS A 29 9.47 7.63 5.55
C HIS A 29 10.33 6.35 5.51
N VAL A 30 11.27 6.20 6.45
CA VAL A 30 12.12 5.00 6.56
C VAL A 30 11.31 3.82 7.06
N GLU A 31 10.52 4.01 8.12
CA GLU A 31 9.70 2.94 8.69
C GLU A 31 8.67 2.44 7.68
N ILE A 32 8.05 3.32 6.89
CA ILE A 32 7.16 2.90 5.79
C ILE A 32 7.85 1.91 4.84
N MET A 33 9.10 2.19 4.43
CA MET A 33 9.84 1.34 3.52
C MET A 33 10.29 0.04 4.20
N GLN A 34 10.78 0.14 5.44
CA GLN A 34 11.24 -1.01 6.22
C GLN A 34 10.10 -1.99 6.52
N ASP A 35 8.91 -1.50 6.84
CA ASP A 35 7.75 -2.33 7.15
C ASP A 35 7.29 -3.10 5.89
N ILE A 36 7.27 -2.43 4.73
CA ILE A 36 6.97 -3.08 3.45
C ILE A 36 8.04 -4.11 3.09
N GLU A 37 9.31 -3.77 3.23
CA GLU A 37 10.43 -4.68 2.96
C GLU A 37 10.35 -5.91 3.86
N THR A 38 10.15 -5.72 5.16
CA THR A 38 10.01 -6.80 6.15
C THR A 38 8.83 -7.70 5.82
N GLU A 39 7.69 -7.14 5.39
CA GLU A 39 6.56 -7.94 4.93
C GLU A 39 6.94 -8.78 3.69
N THR A 40 7.66 -8.22 2.71
CA THR A 40 8.04 -8.97 1.50
C THR A 40 8.97 -10.17 1.76
N GLU A 41 9.70 -10.14 2.87
CA GLU A 41 10.61 -11.21 3.30
C GLU A 41 9.92 -12.35 4.05
N ARG A 42 8.64 -12.20 4.42
CA ARG A 42 7.94 -13.22 5.22
C ARG A 42 7.73 -14.51 4.41
N PRO A 43 8.26 -15.66 4.87
CA PRO A 43 8.18 -16.91 4.12
C PRO A 43 6.76 -17.49 4.07
N ASP A 44 5.89 -17.14 5.02
CA ASP A 44 4.50 -17.62 5.04
C ASP A 44 3.68 -17.09 3.85
N HIS A 45 4.15 -16.09 3.11
CA HIS A 45 3.49 -15.61 1.89
C HIS A 45 3.29 -16.68 0.80
N GLU A 46 4.12 -17.73 0.80
CA GLU A 46 3.98 -18.85 -0.13
C GLU A 46 2.61 -19.54 -0.03
N ASP A 47 2.00 -19.50 1.16
CA ASP A 47 0.72 -20.10 1.47
C ASP A 47 -0.51 -19.26 1.04
N TYR A 48 -0.34 -17.99 0.67
CA TYR A 48 -1.44 -17.10 0.31
C TYR A 48 -1.60 -17.02 -1.21
N GLY A 49 -2.83 -16.76 -1.66
CA GLY A 49 -3.15 -16.62 -3.08
C GLY A 49 -2.97 -15.21 -3.62
N MET A 50 -3.09 -14.19 -2.77
CA MET A 50 -2.89 -12.79 -3.16
C MET A 50 -2.49 -11.90 -1.97
N HIS A 51 -1.90 -10.76 -2.27
CA HIS A 51 -1.47 -9.76 -1.31
C HIS A 51 -2.18 -8.43 -1.58
N ILE A 52 -2.67 -7.78 -0.53
CA ILE A 52 -3.26 -6.44 -0.61
C ILE A 52 -2.52 -5.52 0.35
N THR A 53 -1.99 -4.42 -0.17
CA THR A 53 -1.36 -3.35 0.61
C THR A 53 -2.27 -2.12 0.56
N VAL A 54 -2.64 -1.58 1.70
CA VAL A 54 -3.43 -0.35 1.82
C VAL A 54 -2.57 0.72 2.49
N LEU A 55 -2.30 1.80 1.77
CA LEU A 55 -1.45 2.91 2.20
C LEU A 55 -2.31 4.13 2.47
N MET A 56 -2.35 4.60 3.72
CA MET A 56 -3.14 5.76 4.15
C MET A 56 -2.22 6.85 4.67
N SER A 57 -1.98 7.90 3.91
CA SER A 57 -1.15 9.03 4.38
C SER A 57 -1.46 10.33 3.64
N HIS A 58 -0.79 11.42 4.04
CA HIS A 58 -0.64 12.56 3.15
C HIS A 58 0.12 12.13 1.90
N GLY A 59 -0.29 12.70 0.78
CA GLY A 59 0.33 12.43 -0.50
C GLY A 59 0.44 13.68 -1.34
N ALA A 60 1.33 13.60 -2.32
CA ALA A 60 1.53 14.63 -3.31
C ALA A 60 1.73 14.02 -4.68
N THR A 61 1.78 14.88 -5.69
CA THR A 61 2.21 14.50 -7.03
C THR A 61 3.31 15.44 -7.46
N TYR A 62 4.44 14.89 -7.89
CA TYR A 62 5.56 15.64 -8.42
C TYR A 62 5.87 15.13 -9.83
N GLY A 63 5.55 15.94 -10.84
CA GLY A 63 5.55 15.50 -12.23
C GLY A 63 4.53 14.38 -12.46
N ALA A 64 4.99 13.24 -12.98
CA ALA A 64 4.15 12.05 -13.20
C ALA A 64 4.12 11.08 -11.99
N TYR A 65 4.84 11.39 -10.91
CA TYR A 65 5.05 10.46 -9.81
C TYR A 65 4.18 10.82 -8.59
N GLY A 66 3.50 9.80 -8.04
CA GLY A 66 2.81 9.92 -6.76
C GLY A 66 3.78 9.72 -5.60
N MET A 67 3.62 10.54 -4.57
CA MET A 67 4.41 10.50 -3.34
C MET A 67 3.48 10.26 -2.15
N LEU A 68 3.96 9.48 -1.18
CA LEU A 68 3.44 9.43 0.19
C LEU A 68 4.39 10.20 1.10
N TYR A 69 3.91 10.66 2.25
CA TYR A 69 4.74 11.34 3.23
C TYR A 69 4.73 10.58 4.55
N GLY A 70 5.91 10.44 5.14
CA GLY A 70 6.04 10.11 6.55
C GLY A 70 5.63 11.32 7.43
N THR A 71 5.47 11.08 8.72
CA THR A 71 5.27 12.13 9.74
C THR A 71 6.48 13.07 9.86
N ASP A 72 7.66 12.62 9.43
CA ASP A 72 8.88 13.42 9.29
C ASP A 72 8.89 14.31 8.03
N LEU A 73 7.75 14.38 7.32
CA LEU A 73 7.53 15.20 6.13
C LEU A 73 8.47 14.87 4.96
N LYS A 74 9.12 13.70 5.00
CA LYS A 74 9.93 13.20 3.89
C LYS A 74 9.09 12.36 2.94
N PRO A 75 9.31 12.50 1.62
CA PRO A 75 8.53 11.77 0.62
C PRO A 75 9.04 10.34 0.43
N VAL A 76 8.09 9.42 0.21
CA VAL A 76 8.30 8.07 -0.31
C VAL A 76 7.66 8.00 -1.70
N LYS A 77 8.42 7.59 -2.72
CA LYS A 77 7.86 7.44 -4.06
C LYS A 77 7.01 6.16 -4.10
N LEU A 78 5.81 6.25 -4.66
CA LEU A 78 5.00 5.05 -4.89
C LEU A 78 5.71 4.02 -5.78
N LEU A 79 6.59 4.46 -6.68
CA LEU A 79 7.38 3.56 -7.52
C LEU A 79 8.36 2.72 -6.70
N ASP A 80 8.98 3.27 -5.65
CA ASP A 80 9.91 2.52 -4.81
C ASP A 80 9.14 1.43 -4.04
N ILE A 81 7.92 1.71 -3.61
CA ILE A 81 7.01 0.72 -3.01
C ILE A 81 6.62 -0.37 -4.02
N PHE A 82 6.28 0.02 -5.26
CA PHE A 82 5.92 -0.96 -6.31
C PHE A 82 7.11 -1.85 -6.70
N ASP A 83 8.33 -1.32 -6.62
CA ASP A 83 9.55 -2.08 -6.85
C ASP A 83 9.76 -3.14 -5.76
N LEU A 84 9.58 -2.80 -4.48
CA LEU A 84 9.59 -3.77 -3.38
C LEU A 84 8.53 -4.86 -3.57
N LEU A 85 7.33 -4.49 -4.03
CA LEU A 85 6.24 -5.43 -4.30
C LEU A 85 6.36 -6.15 -5.66
N SER A 86 7.46 -5.96 -6.41
CA SER A 86 7.68 -6.65 -7.68
C SER A 86 7.85 -8.16 -7.48
N SER A 87 7.82 -8.94 -8.56
CA SER A 87 8.07 -10.39 -8.46
C SER A 87 9.52 -10.72 -8.10
N ASP A 88 10.46 -9.82 -8.43
CA ASP A 88 11.89 -10.04 -8.18
C ASP A 88 12.23 -9.84 -6.69
N ASN A 89 11.58 -8.86 -6.06
CA ASN A 89 11.79 -8.51 -4.65
C ASN A 89 10.82 -9.24 -3.72
N PHE A 90 9.56 -9.49 -4.14
CA PHE A 90 8.57 -10.21 -3.35
C PHE A 90 8.37 -11.65 -3.85
N LYS A 91 9.43 -12.47 -3.70
CA LYS A 91 9.56 -13.81 -4.31
C LYS A 91 8.44 -14.78 -3.94
N HIS A 92 8.02 -14.80 -2.67
CA HIS A 92 6.95 -15.68 -2.18
C HIS A 92 5.56 -15.35 -2.79
N MET A 93 5.44 -14.18 -3.41
CA MET A 93 4.28 -13.71 -4.16
C MET A 93 4.54 -13.56 -5.66
N ALA A 94 5.62 -14.15 -6.20
CA ALA A 94 5.88 -14.16 -7.63
C ALA A 94 4.75 -14.90 -8.38
N GLY A 95 4.25 -14.29 -9.46
CA GLY A 95 3.12 -14.83 -10.23
C GLY A 95 1.74 -14.74 -9.56
N LYS A 96 1.66 -14.24 -8.32
CA LYS A 96 0.40 -14.06 -7.58
C LYS A 96 -0.10 -12.61 -7.66
N PRO A 97 -1.43 -12.36 -7.65
CA PRO A 97 -1.97 -11.01 -7.67
C PRO A 97 -1.53 -10.16 -6.47
N LYS A 98 -1.16 -8.91 -6.75
CA LYS A 98 -0.77 -7.90 -5.77
C LYS A 98 -1.59 -6.63 -6.00
N VAL A 99 -2.38 -6.23 -5.00
CA VAL A 99 -3.28 -5.08 -5.08
C VAL A 99 -2.78 -3.99 -4.13
N VAL A 100 -2.47 -2.81 -4.66
CA VAL A 100 -2.07 -1.66 -3.84
C VAL A 100 -3.16 -0.60 -3.87
N ILE A 101 -3.76 -0.33 -2.72
CA ILE A 101 -4.78 0.70 -2.53
C ILE A 101 -4.11 1.91 -1.87
N VAL A 102 -4.01 3.02 -2.60
CA VAL A 102 -3.40 4.25 -2.09
C VAL A 102 -4.48 5.27 -1.74
N LEU A 103 -4.64 5.53 -0.45
CA LEU A 103 -5.53 6.52 0.13
C LEU A 103 -4.72 7.74 0.54
N ALA A 104 -4.41 8.59 -0.44
CA ALA A 104 -3.64 9.81 -0.23
C ALA A 104 -4.07 10.90 -1.20
N CYS A 105 -3.84 12.16 -0.82
CA CYS A 105 -4.06 13.30 -1.71
C CYS A 105 -3.09 13.25 -2.90
N ARG A 106 -3.50 13.84 -4.03
CA ARG A 106 -2.66 14.05 -5.22
C ARG A 106 -2.72 15.53 -5.62
N ASN A 107 -1.93 16.39 -4.98
CA ASN A 107 -1.73 17.84 -5.26
C ASN A 107 -2.84 18.59 -6.01
N GLY A 108 -4.10 18.36 -5.64
CA GLY A 108 -5.26 18.86 -6.35
C GLY A 108 -5.88 20.03 -5.59
N LYS A 109 -6.35 21.04 -6.33
CA LYS A 109 -7.34 21.98 -5.79
C LYS A 109 -8.58 21.19 -5.40
N HIS A 110 -9.23 21.57 -4.29
CA HIS A 110 -10.52 21.01 -3.91
C HIS A 110 -11.51 21.17 -5.07
N CYS A 111 -11.90 20.07 -5.72
CA CYS A 111 -12.90 20.09 -6.79
C CYS A 111 -14.27 19.86 -6.16
N SER A 112 -14.93 20.95 -5.76
CA SER A 112 -16.31 20.93 -5.30
C SER A 112 -17.23 21.43 -6.40
N ILE A 113 -18.11 20.56 -6.89
CA ILE A 113 -19.20 20.95 -7.78
C ILE A 113 -20.38 21.38 -6.90
N LEU A 114 -20.66 22.67 -6.85
CA LEU A 114 -21.86 23.21 -6.19
C LEU A 114 -22.97 23.36 -7.24
N SER A 115 -24.03 22.55 -7.13
CA SER A 115 -25.24 22.72 -7.91
C SER A 115 -26.20 23.63 -7.15
N HIS A 116 -26.39 24.86 -7.64
CA HIS A 116 -27.43 25.76 -7.17
C HIS A 116 -28.72 25.42 -7.93
N LYS A 117 -29.76 24.98 -7.20
CA LYS A 117 -31.12 24.91 -7.76
C LYS A 117 -31.77 26.27 -7.51
N ASN A 118 -32.15 26.95 -8.60
CA ASN A 118 -33.02 28.13 -8.57
C ASN A 118 -34.40 27.77 -8.00
#